data_AF-A0A2R6HXK4-F1
#
_entry.id   AF-A0A2R6HXK4-F1
#
_cell.length_a   1.000
_cell.length_b   1.000
_cell.length_c   1.000
_cell.angle_alpha   90.00
_cell.angle_beta   90.00
_cell.angle_gamma   90.00
#
_symmetry.space_group_name_H-M   'P 1'
#
loop_
_entity.id
_entity.type
_entity.pdbx_description
1 polymer ?
#
loop_
_entity_poly.entity_id
_entity_poly.type
_entity_poly.pdbx_seq_one_letter_code
_entity_poly.pdbx_strand_id
1 'polypeptide(L)'
;MSAETRAGAATAVDARHVALIVRTELVRRWRAIAGDRRRLVAAAVGVAFGAVPLAGAVLAAYVAGRALAAGTVAVPLPTARGLAAAVAAVAAGVTCLRAVQTTATPARPDGLLTTVPHREAVAGLLATELTLSVGIAALPAAGVGAAFAVAARSPASAPLVALAVLALVALGVVSSFAAGLAVRVALARSPTLARYRTALAVALFAGYFLALTSRAAMSAVAPVARAAGATPPGWFADLALLPVAPAADPARAGGALAAGGKSATASFPLALPRPVAAVVRTAWLRARRGPIRLLYVTYPLVVLYPSVAEAAASGTVPTTLPPLIALYGAWTTGAAFSLNPIGDEGPVLPATLTAPVGGRGFVGGRCLAGAALGVPATALLAVGAAVASGLDPVGTAAVAAGAVALPAAATGVAAGAGTLFPRMEPTRITRGREAVVPSLFAFALYSLVLAVAGAPATAVGTPAVREVVVAAFGVGPERAVAAGVAATTLLAGTAGAAGFRYAVRSFDRYYL
;
A
#
# COMPACT_ATOMS: atom_id res chain seq x y z
N MET A 1 -12.45 -38.70 3.88
CA MET A 1 -12.15 -37.28 3.55
C MET A 1 -11.83 -36.56 4.86
N SER A 2 -10.56 -36.20 5.10
CA SER A 2 -10.10 -35.68 6.39
C SER A 2 -10.53 -34.23 6.62
N ALA A 3 -10.58 -33.80 7.90
CA ALA A 3 -10.98 -32.44 8.29
C ALA A 3 -10.09 -31.33 7.68
N GLU A 4 -8.83 -31.65 7.35
CA GLU A 4 -7.93 -30.76 6.61
C GLU A 4 -8.38 -30.52 5.17
N THR A 5 -8.93 -31.52 4.48
CA THR A 5 -9.46 -31.36 3.11
C THR A 5 -10.70 -30.46 3.08
N ARG A 6 -11.56 -30.54 4.12
CA ARG A 6 -12.73 -29.63 4.27
C ARG A 6 -12.32 -28.19 4.61
N ALA A 7 -11.28 -27.99 5.42
CA ALA A 7 -10.76 -26.66 5.75
C ALA A 7 -10.05 -25.98 4.57
N GLY A 8 -9.41 -26.75 3.68
CA GLY A 8 -8.86 -26.25 2.42
C GLY A 8 -9.95 -25.82 1.43
N ALA A 9 -11.00 -26.64 1.29
CA ALA A 9 -12.12 -26.35 0.39
C ALA A 9 -12.93 -25.09 0.78
N ALA A 10 -13.07 -24.78 2.07
CA ALA A 10 -13.80 -23.60 2.54
C ALA A 10 -13.08 -22.24 2.29
N THR A 11 -11.84 -22.27 1.81
CA THR A 11 -11.04 -21.06 1.51
C THR A 11 -10.77 -20.82 0.04
N ALA A 12 -11.06 -21.81 -0.80
CA ALA A 12 -10.89 -21.71 -2.25
C ALA A 12 -12.09 -20.94 -2.84
N VAL A 13 -11.80 -19.95 -3.68
CA VAL A 13 -12.80 -19.25 -4.48
C VAL A 13 -13.40 -20.27 -5.47
N ASP A 14 -14.72 -20.48 -5.44
CA ASP A 14 -15.37 -21.34 -6.44
C ASP A 14 -15.35 -20.65 -7.82
N ALA A 15 -14.57 -21.22 -8.74
CA ALA A 15 -14.43 -20.72 -10.10
C ALA A 15 -15.76 -20.69 -10.86
N ARG A 16 -16.72 -21.57 -10.52
CA ARG A 16 -18.04 -21.61 -11.18
C ARG A 16 -18.88 -20.40 -10.79
N HIS A 17 -18.86 -20.00 -9.52
CA HIS A 17 -19.55 -18.79 -9.06
C HIS A 17 -18.94 -17.54 -9.66
N VAL A 18 -17.61 -17.44 -9.69
CA VAL A 18 -16.89 -16.32 -10.34
C VAL A 18 -17.24 -16.24 -11.82
N ALA A 19 -17.19 -17.35 -12.56
CA ALA A 19 -17.52 -17.38 -13.98
C ALA A 19 -18.98 -16.98 -14.24
N LEU A 20 -19.92 -17.41 -13.40
CA LEU A 20 -21.33 -17.04 -13.50
C LEU A 20 -21.52 -15.53 -13.28
N ILE A 21 -20.86 -14.95 -12.27
CA ILE A 21 -20.89 -13.51 -12.01
C ILE A 21 -20.34 -12.74 -13.23
N VAL A 22 -19.18 -13.14 -13.75
CA VAL A 22 -18.56 -12.53 -14.92
C VAL A 22 -19.49 -12.56 -16.12
N ARG A 23 -20.03 -13.73 -16.48
CA ARG A 23 -20.98 -13.87 -17.60
C ARG A 23 -22.19 -12.96 -17.42
N THR A 24 -22.78 -12.96 -16.22
CA THR A 24 -24.00 -12.20 -15.94
C THR A 24 -23.75 -10.69 -16.03
N GLU A 25 -22.63 -10.21 -15.49
CA GLU A 25 -22.23 -8.80 -15.55
C GLU A 25 -21.92 -8.35 -16.99
N LEU A 26 -21.22 -9.18 -17.77
CA LEU A 26 -20.91 -8.90 -19.18
C LEU A 26 -22.18 -8.79 -20.03
N VAL A 27 -23.05 -9.79 -19.96
CA VAL A 27 -24.33 -9.81 -20.69
C VAL A 27 -25.18 -8.61 -20.29
N ARG A 28 -25.21 -8.25 -19.00
CA ARG A 28 -25.95 -7.08 -18.53
C ARG A 28 -25.38 -5.78 -19.08
N ARG A 29 -24.06 -5.56 -19.01
CA ARG A 29 -23.41 -4.34 -19.54
C ARG A 29 -23.67 -4.19 -21.03
N TRP A 30 -23.59 -5.29 -21.78
CA TRP A 30 -23.95 -5.30 -23.20
C TRP A 30 -25.41 -4.90 -23.45
N ARG A 31 -26.37 -5.57 -22.79
CA ARG A 31 -27.80 -5.25 -22.92
C ARG A 31 -28.12 -3.81 -22.50
N ALA A 32 -27.43 -3.28 -21.49
CA ALA A 32 -27.62 -1.91 -21.01
C ALA A 32 -27.13 -0.85 -22.00
N ILE A 33 -26.19 -1.19 -22.90
CA ILE A 33 -25.75 -0.33 -24.00
C ILE A 33 -26.68 -0.55 -25.20
N ALA A 34 -26.86 -1.80 -25.63
CA ALA A 34 -27.63 -2.16 -26.81
C ALA A 34 -29.12 -1.80 -26.73
N GLY A 35 -29.70 -1.80 -25.52
CA GLY A 35 -31.11 -1.46 -25.29
C GLY A 35 -31.44 0.03 -25.34
N ASP A 36 -30.45 0.92 -25.48
CA ASP A 36 -30.66 2.38 -25.51
C ASP A 36 -29.85 3.01 -26.65
N ARG A 37 -30.56 3.58 -27.64
CA ARG A 37 -29.95 4.22 -28.81
C ARG A 37 -28.98 5.35 -28.44
N ARG A 38 -29.23 6.08 -27.35
CA ARG A 38 -28.34 7.15 -26.89
C ARG A 38 -27.01 6.60 -26.37
N ARG A 39 -27.05 5.48 -25.64
CA ARG A 39 -25.84 4.80 -25.13
C ARG A 39 -25.05 4.13 -26.25
N LEU A 40 -25.72 3.60 -27.27
CA LEU A 40 -25.06 3.11 -28.48
C LEU A 40 -24.31 4.21 -29.22
N VAL A 41 -24.94 5.38 -29.43
CA VAL A 41 -24.27 6.53 -30.05
C VAL A 41 -23.09 7.00 -29.21
N ALA A 42 -23.24 7.11 -27.88
CA ALA A 42 -22.14 7.47 -27.00
C ALA A 42 -20.97 6.46 -27.06
N ALA A 43 -21.27 5.16 -27.13
CA ALA A 43 -20.26 4.13 -27.29
C ALA A 43 -19.54 4.23 -28.65
N ALA A 44 -20.27 4.46 -29.74
CA ALA A 44 -19.70 4.65 -31.08
C ALA A 44 -18.78 5.87 -31.14
N VAL A 45 -19.20 7.00 -30.55
CA VAL A 45 -18.36 8.21 -30.42
C VAL A 45 -17.11 7.92 -29.59
N GLY A 46 -17.24 7.18 -28.49
CA GLY A 46 -16.10 6.77 -27.67
C GLY A 46 -15.09 5.90 -28.44
N VAL A 47 -15.57 4.96 -29.25
CA VAL A 47 -14.73 4.14 -30.14
C VAL A 47 -14.03 5.01 -31.19
N ALA A 48 -14.76 5.92 -31.84
CA ALA A 48 -14.18 6.83 -32.84
C ALA A 48 -13.11 7.73 -32.24
N PHE A 49 -13.35 8.28 -31.04
CA PHE A 49 -12.37 9.09 -30.31
C PHE A 49 -11.14 8.29 -29.91
N GLY A 50 -11.32 7.03 -29.49
CA GLY A 50 -10.23 6.10 -29.17
C GLY A 50 -9.41 5.65 -30.39
N ALA A 51 -9.95 5.75 -31.61
CA ALA A 51 -9.24 5.38 -32.83
C ALA A 51 -8.06 6.31 -33.15
N VAL A 52 -8.14 7.60 -32.78
CA VAL A 52 -7.08 8.59 -33.02
C VAL A 52 -5.78 8.27 -32.24
N PRO A 53 -5.79 8.12 -30.89
CA PRO A 53 -4.59 7.74 -30.15
C PRO A 53 -4.11 6.33 -30.52
N LEU A 54 -5.02 5.42 -30.92
CA LEU A 54 -4.64 4.11 -31.43
C LEU A 54 -3.85 4.22 -32.74
N ALA A 55 -4.32 5.00 -33.71
CA ALA A 55 -3.60 5.23 -34.97
C ALA A 55 -2.22 5.84 -34.72
N GLY A 56 -2.12 6.79 -33.78
CA GLY A 56 -0.85 7.35 -33.33
C GLY A 56 0.09 6.31 -32.71
N ALA A 57 -0.42 5.43 -31.84
CA ALA A 57 0.36 4.35 -31.23
C ALA A 57 0.85 3.32 -32.26
N VAL A 58 -0.01 2.95 -33.22
CA VAL A 58 0.33 2.04 -34.33
C VAL A 58 1.41 2.67 -35.23
N LEU A 59 1.27 3.95 -35.59
CA LEU A 59 2.27 4.66 -36.38
C LEU A 59 3.60 4.77 -35.62
N ALA A 60 3.57 5.12 -34.33
CA ALA A 60 4.77 5.20 -33.51
C ALA A 60 5.50 3.86 -33.41
N ALA A 61 4.74 2.77 -33.24
CA ALA A 61 5.28 1.41 -33.20
C ALA A 61 5.90 1.00 -34.55
N TYR A 62 5.25 1.34 -35.66
CA TYR A 62 5.79 1.12 -36.99
C TYR A 62 7.09 1.91 -37.22
N VAL A 63 7.12 3.20 -36.87
CA VAL A 63 8.31 4.05 -37.00
C VAL A 63 9.46 3.53 -36.14
N ALA A 64 9.18 3.13 -34.89
CA ALA A 64 10.15 2.53 -33.99
C ALA A 64 10.74 1.23 -34.57
N GLY A 65 9.88 0.31 -35.03
CA GLY A 65 10.32 -0.94 -35.66
C GLY A 65 11.19 -0.70 -36.88
N ARG A 66 10.82 0.27 -37.73
CA ARG A 66 11.58 0.64 -38.93
C ARG A 66 12.97 1.20 -38.57
N ALA A 67 13.05 2.05 -37.55
CA ALA A 67 14.31 2.64 -37.09
C ALA A 67 15.27 1.59 -36.51
N LEU A 68 14.72 0.60 -35.78
CA LEU A 68 15.46 -0.57 -35.28
C LEU A 68 16.00 -1.42 -36.44
N ALA A 69 15.16 -1.77 -37.41
CA ALA A 69 15.57 -2.59 -38.56
C ALA A 69 16.62 -1.89 -39.44
N ALA A 70 16.59 -0.56 -39.51
CA ALA A 70 17.55 0.23 -40.27
C ALA A 70 18.88 0.47 -39.54
N GLY A 71 19.01 0.08 -38.26
CA GLY A 71 20.22 0.32 -37.46
C GLY A 71 20.49 1.81 -37.16
N THR A 72 19.55 2.69 -37.48
CA THR A 72 19.71 4.16 -37.40
C THR A 72 19.76 4.71 -35.97
N VAL A 73 19.25 3.96 -34.99
CA VAL A 73 19.15 4.37 -33.59
C VAL A 73 19.43 3.18 -32.68
N ALA A 74 20.31 3.34 -31.68
CA ALA A 74 20.49 2.37 -30.61
C ALA A 74 19.20 2.26 -29.79
N VAL A 75 18.73 1.03 -29.51
CA VAL A 75 17.45 0.78 -28.83
C VAL A 75 17.36 1.60 -27.54
N PRO A 76 16.45 2.59 -27.43
CA PRO A 76 16.34 3.42 -26.23
C PRO A 76 15.57 2.65 -25.15
N LEU A 77 16.20 1.60 -24.62
CA LEU A 77 15.64 0.69 -23.62
C LEU A 77 15.09 1.41 -22.38
N PRO A 78 15.73 2.47 -21.85
CA PRO A 78 15.16 3.27 -20.75
C PRO A 78 13.82 3.91 -21.12
N THR A 79 13.68 4.38 -22.36
CA THR A 79 12.44 4.97 -22.88
C THR A 79 11.36 3.91 -23.04
N ALA A 80 11.71 2.74 -23.58
CA ALA A 80 10.78 1.62 -23.74
C ALA A 80 10.26 1.12 -22.37
N ARG A 81 11.15 1.01 -21.37
CA ARG A 81 10.77 0.64 -20.00
C ARG A 81 9.88 1.70 -19.34
N GLY A 82 10.18 2.99 -19.57
CA GLY A 82 9.33 4.10 -19.11
C GLY A 82 7.93 4.08 -19.75
N LEU A 83 7.85 3.78 -21.04
CA LEU A 83 6.58 3.61 -21.75
C LEU A 83 5.76 2.42 -21.21
N ALA A 84 6.40 1.28 -20.95
CA ALA A 84 5.74 0.13 -20.34
C ALA A 84 5.13 0.48 -18.96
N ALA A 85 5.88 1.18 -18.12
CA ALA A 85 5.38 1.67 -16.84
C ALA A 85 4.23 2.68 -17.00
N ALA A 86 4.30 3.57 -18.00
CA ALA A 86 3.22 4.51 -18.31
C ALA A 86 1.93 3.80 -18.75
N VAL A 87 2.02 2.75 -19.58
CA VAL A 87 0.85 1.94 -19.99
C VAL A 87 0.18 1.30 -18.78
N ALA A 88 0.94 0.70 -17.87
CA ALA A 88 0.39 0.15 -16.62
C ALA A 88 -0.25 1.24 -15.75
N ALA A 89 0.38 2.42 -15.63
CA ALA A 89 -0.13 3.54 -14.84
C ALA A 89 -1.43 4.12 -15.41
N VAL A 90 -1.54 4.26 -16.73
CA VAL A 90 -2.78 4.70 -17.40
C VAL A 90 -3.90 3.68 -17.18
N ALA A 91 -3.63 2.39 -17.38
CA ALA A 91 -4.59 1.33 -17.11
C ALA A 91 -5.04 1.34 -15.64
N ALA A 92 -4.10 1.53 -14.70
CA ALA A 92 -4.39 1.67 -13.28
C ALA A 92 -5.27 2.90 -12.97
N GLY A 93 -4.96 4.06 -13.54
CA GLY A 93 -5.73 5.29 -13.33
C GLY A 93 -7.16 5.19 -13.84
N VAL A 94 -7.34 4.69 -15.07
CA VAL A 94 -8.66 4.49 -15.68
C VAL A 94 -9.49 3.50 -14.86
N THR A 95 -8.90 2.37 -14.47
CA THR A 95 -9.61 1.35 -13.71
C THR A 95 -9.92 1.82 -12.29
N CYS A 96 -9.03 2.58 -11.63
CA CYS A 96 -9.31 3.22 -10.35
C CYS A 96 -10.51 4.16 -10.46
N LEU A 97 -10.53 5.05 -11.46
CA LEU A 97 -11.62 5.98 -11.70
C LEU A 97 -12.96 5.25 -11.93
N ARG A 98 -12.95 4.21 -12.77
CA ARG A 98 -14.14 3.37 -13.03
C ARG A 98 -14.58 2.58 -11.79
N ALA A 99 -13.64 2.06 -11.00
CA ALA A 99 -13.93 1.41 -9.73
C ALA A 99 -14.63 2.37 -8.77
N VAL A 100 -14.19 3.63 -8.70
CA VAL A 100 -14.79 4.69 -7.89
C VAL A 100 -16.19 5.07 -8.38
N GLN A 101 -16.36 5.26 -9.68
CA GLN A 101 -17.60 5.79 -10.25
C GLN A 101 -18.69 4.74 -10.48
N THR A 102 -18.32 3.54 -10.96
CA THR A 102 -19.29 2.60 -11.54
C THR A 102 -19.10 1.14 -11.10
N THR A 103 -17.87 0.64 -11.06
CA THR A 103 -17.60 -0.81 -11.12
C THR A 103 -17.73 -1.53 -9.77
N ALA A 104 -17.41 -0.87 -8.66
CA ALA A 104 -17.41 -1.51 -7.34
C ALA A 104 -18.79 -1.55 -6.63
N THR A 105 -19.88 -1.20 -7.33
CA THR A 105 -21.25 -1.37 -6.83
C THR A 105 -21.97 -2.34 -7.75
N PRO A 106 -22.24 -3.58 -7.30
CA PRO A 106 -23.08 -4.48 -8.08
C PRO A 106 -24.46 -3.82 -8.26
N ALA A 107 -25.01 -3.87 -9.48
CA ALA A 107 -26.26 -3.18 -9.78
C ALA A 107 -27.48 -3.75 -9.03
N ARG A 108 -27.39 -4.99 -8.54
CA ARG A 108 -28.37 -5.63 -7.64
C ARG A 108 -27.63 -6.21 -6.43
N PRO A 109 -27.26 -5.36 -5.46
CA PRO A 109 -26.46 -5.79 -4.32
C PRO A 109 -27.21 -6.82 -3.48
N ASP A 110 -28.52 -6.68 -3.33
CA ASP A 110 -29.33 -7.52 -2.45
C ASP A 110 -29.34 -8.99 -2.89
N GLY A 111 -29.42 -9.25 -4.21
CA GLY A 111 -29.38 -10.62 -4.73
C GLY A 111 -27.97 -11.22 -4.73
N LEU A 112 -26.93 -10.42 -5.01
CA LEU A 112 -25.55 -10.92 -5.14
C LEU A 112 -24.85 -11.08 -3.79
N LEU A 113 -25.14 -10.21 -2.81
CA LEU A 113 -24.53 -10.24 -1.48
C LEU A 113 -25.18 -11.22 -0.51
N THR A 114 -26.37 -11.75 -0.84
CA THR A 114 -27.08 -12.75 -0.02
C THR A 114 -26.87 -14.18 -0.51
N THR A 115 -26.53 -14.37 -1.79
CA THR A 115 -26.45 -15.70 -2.43
C THR A 115 -25.02 -16.22 -2.59
N VAL A 116 -24.01 -15.36 -2.59
CA VAL A 116 -22.61 -15.71 -2.86
C VAL A 116 -21.67 -15.11 -1.81
N PRO A 117 -20.63 -15.82 -1.35
CA PRO A 117 -19.60 -15.26 -0.47
C PRO A 117 -18.96 -13.97 -1.01
N HIS A 118 -18.70 -13.01 -0.13
CA HIS A 118 -18.12 -11.70 -0.49
C HIS A 118 -16.80 -11.80 -1.29
N ARG A 119 -16.00 -12.84 -1.02
CA ARG A 119 -14.73 -13.07 -1.72
C ARG A 119 -14.96 -13.41 -3.19
N GLU A 120 -15.95 -14.25 -3.47
CA GLU A 120 -16.34 -14.66 -4.82
C GLU A 120 -17.05 -13.53 -5.56
N ALA A 121 -17.85 -12.71 -4.86
CA ALA A 121 -18.42 -11.48 -5.40
C ALA A 121 -17.33 -10.49 -5.85
N VAL A 122 -16.33 -10.22 -5.00
CA VAL A 122 -15.22 -9.32 -5.33
C VAL A 122 -14.34 -9.92 -6.45
N ALA A 123 -14.05 -11.22 -6.40
CA ALA A 123 -13.32 -11.91 -7.45
C ALA A 123 -14.07 -11.86 -8.79
N GLY A 124 -15.39 -12.06 -8.79
CA GLY A 124 -16.24 -11.94 -9.98
C GLY A 124 -16.27 -10.53 -10.56
N LEU A 125 -16.35 -9.49 -9.72
CA LEU A 125 -16.30 -8.10 -10.19
C LEU A 125 -14.92 -7.70 -10.73
N LEU A 126 -13.85 -8.13 -10.05
CA LEU A 126 -12.47 -7.92 -10.53
C LEU A 126 -12.23 -8.65 -11.85
N ALA A 127 -12.64 -9.92 -11.96
CA ALA A 127 -12.53 -10.71 -13.17
C ALA A 127 -13.34 -10.08 -14.31
N THR A 128 -14.54 -9.55 -14.04
CA THR A 128 -15.35 -8.82 -15.02
C THR A 128 -14.61 -7.60 -15.55
N GLU A 129 -14.03 -6.80 -14.65
CA GLU A 129 -13.30 -5.59 -15.05
C GLU A 129 -12.02 -5.92 -15.80
N LEU A 130 -11.33 -7.00 -15.40
CA LEU A 130 -10.17 -7.54 -16.10
C LEU A 130 -10.53 -8.00 -17.52
N THR A 131 -11.57 -8.82 -17.67
CA THR A 131 -12.04 -9.31 -18.97
C THR A 131 -12.41 -8.16 -19.91
N LEU A 132 -13.10 -7.14 -19.41
CA LEU A 132 -13.46 -5.98 -20.23
C LEU A 132 -12.26 -5.13 -20.61
N SER A 133 -11.35 -4.87 -19.67
CA SER A 133 -10.20 -4.00 -19.91
C SER A 133 -9.19 -4.67 -20.84
N VAL A 134 -8.92 -5.96 -20.64
CA VAL A 134 -8.09 -6.78 -21.55
C VAL A 134 -8.76 -6.92 -22.92
N GLY A 135 -10.08 -7.17 -22.96
CA GLY A 135 -10.84 -7.27 -24.21
C GLY A 135 -10.81 -5.98 -25.04
N ILE A 136 -10.96 -4.81 -24.39
CA ILE A 136 -10.83 -3.50 -25.05
C ILE A 136 -9.39 -3.26 -25.52
N ALA A 137 -8.39 -3.67 -24.74
CA ALA A 137 -6.98 -3.49 -25.06
C ALA A 137 -6.46 -4.48 -26.13
N ALA A 138 -7.15 -5.59 -26.39
CA ALA A 138 -6.70 -6.63 -27.31
C ALA A 138 -6.52 -6.15 -28.75
N LEU A 139 -7.49 -5.39 -29.28
CA LEU A 139 -7.40 -4.81 -30.63
C LEU A 139 -6.23 -3.81 -30.73
N PRO A 140 -6.07 -2.82 -29.83
CA PRO A 140 -4.89 -1.98 -29.77
C PRO A 140 -3.58 -2.73 -29.68
N ALA A 141 -3.48 -3.71 -28.79
CA ALA A 141 -2.27 -4.51 -28.57
C ALA A 141 -1.88 -5.30 -29.83
N ALA A 142 -2.86 -5.90 -30.51
CA ALA A 142 -2.65 -6.60 -31.77
C ALA A 142 -2.20 -5.65 -32.89
N GLY A 143 -2.84 -4.49 -33.03
CA GLY A 143 -2.47 -3.49 -34.04
C GLY A 143 -1.06 -2.95 -33.83
N VAL A 144 -0.70 -2.59 -32.60
CA VAL A 144 0.63 -2.11 -32.22
C VAL A 144 1.69 -3.20 -32.43
N GLY A 145 1.41 -4.43 -32.00
CA GLY A 145 2.31 -5.57 -32.18
C GLY A 145 2.55 -5.91 -33.65
N ALA A 146 1.48 -5.96 -34.47
CA ALA A 146 1.59 -6.24 -35.89
C ALA A 146 2.38 -5.16 -36.64
N ALA A 147 2.09 -3.88 -36.38
CA ALA A 147 2.79 -2.77 -37.01
C ALA A 147 4.28 -2.74 -36.65
N PHE A 148 4.61 -2.99 -35.37
CA PHE A 148 6.01 -3.12 -34.93
C PHE A 148 6.71 -4.31 -35.59
N ALA A 149 6.07 -5.48 -35.62
CA ALA A 149 6.64 -6.70 -36.20
C ALA A 149 6.94 -6.57 -37.70
N VAL A 150 6.00 -5.99 -38.46
CA VAL A 150 6.17 -5.71 -39.89
C VAL A 150 7.35 -4.77 -40.12
N ALA A 151 7.44 -3.70 -39.32
CA ALA A 151 8.48 -2.70 -39.50
C ALA A 151 9.87 -3.17 -39.01
N ALA A 152 9.91 -3.94 -37.92
CA ALA A 152 11.13 -4.52 -37.35
C ALA A 152 11.61 -5.79 -38.07
N ARG A 153 10.86 -6.27 -39.08
CA ARG A 153 11.12 -7.51 -39.81
C ARG A 153 11.26 -8.75 -38.91
N SER A 154 10.49 -8.80 -37.82
CA SER A 154 10.51 -9.89 -36.85
C SER A 154 9.09 -10.35 -36.50
N PRO A 155 8.63 -11.51 -37.00
CA PRO A 155 7.27 -12.00 -36.75
C PRO A 155 7.05 -12.33 -35.26
N ALA A 156 8.09 -12.70 -34.53
CA ALA A 156 8.03 -13.00 -33.10
C ALA A 156 7.68 -11.77 -32.24
N SER A 157 7.95 -10.56 -32.72
CA SER A 157 7.62 -9.33 -31.99
C SER A 157 6.11 -9.07 -31.88
N ALA A 158 5.30 -9.55 -32.84
CA ALA A 158 3.85 -9.33 -32.81
C ALA A 158 3.18 -9.93 -31.55
N PRO A 159 3.32 -11.24 -31.27
CA PRO A 159 2.73 -11.83 -30.07
C PRO A 159 3.36 -11.32 -28.77
N LEU A 160 4.67 -11.02 -28.76
CA LEU A 160 5.36 -10.56 -27.54
C LEU A 160 4.99 -9.13 -27.15
N VAL A 161 4.90 -8.22 -28.12
CA VAL A 161 4.41 -6.84 -27.88
C VAL A 161 2.94 -6.87 -27.45
N ALA A 162 2.11 -7.67 -28.12
CA ALA A 162 0.70 -7.80 -27.75
C ALA A 162 0.54 -8.36 -26.33
N LEU A 163 1.28 -9.42 -25.99
CA LEU A 163 1.28 -10.02 -24.65
C LEU A 163 1.77 -9.03 -23.59
N ALA A 164 2.84 -8.29 -23.86
CA ALA A 164 3.36 -7.27 -22.94
C ALA A 164 2.31 -6.18 -22.64
N VAL A 165 1.66 -5.64 -23.67
CA VAL A 165 0.59 -4.63 -23.51
C VAL A 165 -0.58 -5.19 -22.71
N LEU A 166 -1.07 -6.39 -23.05
CA LEU A 166 -2.19 -7.02 -22.35
C LEU A 166 -1.87 -7.32 -20.89
N ALA A 167 -0.65 -7.79 -20.60
CA ALA A 167 -0.21 -8.07 -19.24
C ALA A 167 -0.03 -6.78 -18.42
N LEU A 168 0.44 -5.69 -19.03
CA LEU A 168 0.51 -4.37 -18.39
C LEU A 168 -0.88 -3.82 -18.06
N VAL A 169 -1.85 -3.98 -18.96
CA VAL A 169 -3.25 -3.61 -18.71
C VAL A 169 -3.83 -4.46 -17.57
N ALA A 170 -3.60 -5.77 -17.58
CA ALA A 170 -4.03 -6.66 -16.50
C ALA A 170 -3.41 -6.27 -15.15
N LEU A 171 -2.11 -5.97 -15.12
CA LEU A 171 -1.40 -5.49 -13.94
C LEU A 171 -1.97 -4.17 -13.42
N GLY A 172 -2.23 -3.22 -14.33
CA GLY A 172 -2.87 -1.94 -13.99
C GLY A 172 -4.26 -2.12 -13.39
N VAL A 173 -5.08 -2.99 -13.96
CA VAL A 173 -6.43 -3.31 -13.45
C VAL A 173 -6.36 -3.92 -12.05
N VAL A 174 -5.53 -4.95 -11.86
CA VAL A 174 -5.42 -5.66 -10.57
C VAL A 174 -4.88 -4.74 -9.48
N SER A 175 -3.82 -3.97 -9.78
CA SER A 175 -3.20 -3.07 -8.81
C SER A 175 -4.11 -1.92 -8.36
N SER A 176 -4.97 -1.43 -9.24
CA SER A 176 -5.82 -0.26 -8.98
C SER A 176 -7.23 -0.58 -8.48
N PHE A 177 -7.74 -1.80 -8.69
CA PHE A 177 -9.09 -2.17 -8.26
C PHE A 177 -9.27 -2.04 -6.74
N ALA A 178 -8.25 -2.45 -5.98
CA ALA A 178 -8.21 -2.27 -4.53
C ALA A 178 -8.15 -0.78 -4.14
N ALA A 179 -7.37 0.03 -4.86
CA ALA A 179 -7.28 1.48 -4.64
C ALA A 179 -8.64 2.16 -4.89
N GLY A 180 -9.35 1.80 -5.95
CA GLY A 180 -10.68 2.33 -6.23
C GLY A 180 -11.71 1.95 -5.15
N LEU A 181 -11.68 0.71 -4.66
CA LEU A 181 -12.49 0.28 -3.51
C LEU A 181 -12.13 1.08 -2.24
N ALA A 182 -10.85 1.34 -1.98
CA ALA A 182 -10.40 2.12 -0.84
C ALA A 182 -10.91 3.57 -0.90
N VAL A 183 -10.81 4.22 -2.07
CA VAL A 183 -11.33 5.58 -2.29
C VAL A 183 -12.83 5.63 -2.04
N ARG A 184 -13.60 4.65 -2.53
CA ARG A 184 -15.05 4.59 -2.27
C ARG A 184 -15.39 4.44 -0.80
N VAL A 185 -14.66 3.58 -0.10
CA VAL A 185 -14.84 3.40 1.35
C VAL A 185 -14.53 4.70 2.08
N ALA A 186 -13.49 5.43 1.67
CA ALA A 186 -13.14 6.73 2.23
C ALA A 186 -14.26 7.76 2.00
N LEU A 187 -14.76 7.87 0.77
CA LEU A 187 -15.88 8.76 0.42
C LEU A 187 -17.17 8.40 1.17
N ALA A 188 -17.47 7.11 1.32
CA ALA A 188 -18.67 6.65 2.03
C ALA A 188 -18.61 6.87 3.55
N ARG A 189 -17.41 6.99 4.13
CA ARG A 189 -17.22 7.09 5.59
C ARG A 189 -16.93 8.48 6.10
N SER A 190 -16.47 9.38 5.23
CA SER A 190 -16.13 10.75 5.60
C SER A 190 -17.14 11.73 5.00
N PRO A 191 -17.98 12.37 5.84
CA PRO A 191 -18.92 13.40 5.37
C PRO A 191 -18.18 14.60 4.77
N THR A 192 -16.96 14.89 5.22
CA THR A 192 -16.12 15.97 4.70
C THR A 192 -15.60 15.65 3.30
N LEU A 193 -15.09 14.43 3.06
CA LEU A 193 -14.64 14.01 1.72
C LEU A 193 -15.82 13.89 0.75
N ALA A 194 -16.98 13.41 1.24
CA ALA A 194 -18.19 13.39 0.44
C ALA A 194 -18.65 14.81 0.04
N ARG A 195 -18.59 15.77 0.98
CA ARG A 195 -18.93 17.18 0.76
C ARG A 195 -18.00 17.84 -0.26
N TYR A 196 -16.68 17.61 -0.16
CA TYR A 196 -15.68 18.24 -1.03
C TYR A 196 -15.24 17.37 -2.22
N ARG A 197 -15.90 16.25 -2.51
CA ARG A 197 -15.48 15.32 -3.59
C ARG A 197 -15.27 16.02 -4.93
N THR A 198 -16.14 16.98 -5.26
CA THR A 198 -16.08 17.73 -6.52
C THR A 198 -14.95 18.73 -6.50
N ALA A 199 -14.76 19.46 -5.38
CA ALA A 199 -13.65 20.39 -5.23
C ALA A 199 -12.30 19.66 -5.27
N LEU A 200 -12.19 18.48 -4.66
CA LEU A 200 -10.99 17.65 -4.70
C LEU A 200 -10.70 17.15 -6.12
N ALA A 201 -11.74 16.72 -6.86
CA ALA A 201 -11.59 16.32 -8.25
C ALA A 201 -11.17 17.49 -9.16
N VAL A 202 -11.74 18.69 -8.94
CA VAL A 202 -11.36 19.91 -9.65
C VAL A 202 -9.93 20.33 -9.32
N ALA A 203 -9.52 20.27 -8.05
CA ALA A 203 -8.16 20.58 -7.63
C ALA A 203 -7.14 19.60 -8.21
N LEU A 204 -7.44 18.30 -8.20
CA LEU A 204 -6.61 17.27 -8.86
C LEU A 204 -6.50 17.52 -10.36
N PHE A 205 -7.61 17.86 -11.01
CA PHE A 205 -7.63 18.19 -12.43
C PHE A 205 -6.79 19.44 -12.74
N ALA A 206 -6.95 20.50 -11.94
CA ALA A 206 -6.18 21.73 -12.09
C ALA A 206 -4.67 21.49 -11.86
N GLY A 207 -4.31 20.69 -10.85
CA GLY A 207 -2.92 20.30 -10.59
C GLY A 207 -2.32 19.46 -11.73
N TYR A 208 -3.08 18.50 -12.26
CA TYR A 208 -2.70 17.74 -13.45
C TYR A 208 -2.52 18.63 -14.68
N PHE A 209 -3.45 19.55 -14.92
CA PHE A 209 -3.41 20.48 -16.06
C PHE A 209 -2.24 21.45 -15.96
N LEU A 210 -1.97 21.97 -14.75
CA LEU A 210 -0.81 22.82 -14.48
C LEU A 210 0.50 22.04 -14.66
N ALA A 211 0.55 20.78 -14.23
CA ALA A 211 1.69 19.91 -14.48
C ALA A 211 1.90 19.60 -15.98
N LEU A 212 0.83 19.49 -16.77
CA LEU A 212 0.98 19.29 -18.22
C LEU A 212 1.50 20.52 -18.96
N THR A 213 1.18 21.72 -18.48
CA THR A 213 1.49 23.00 -19.15
C THR A 213 2.76 23.67 -18.62
N SER A 214 3.26 23.24 -17.45
CA SER A 214 4.46 23.78 -16.83
C SER A 214 5.75 23.21 -17.43
N ARG A 215 6.69 24.10 -17.76
CA ARG A 215 8.05 23.70 -18.20
C ARG A 215 8.80 22.90 -17.13
N ALA A 216 8.60 23.23 -15.85
CA ALA A 216 9.24 22.52 -14.74
C ALA A 216 8.75 21.06 -14.67
N ALA A 217 7.44 20.86 -14.85
CA ALA A 217 6.88 19.51 -14.90
C ALA A 217 7.32 18.74 -16.16
N MET A 218 7.46 19.42 -17.31
CA MET A 218 8.02 18.81 -18.53
C MET A 218 9.46 18.33 -18.33
N SER A 219 10.28 19.09 -17.59
CA SER A 219 11.65 18.67 -17.24
C SER A 219 11.70 17.46 -16.30
N ALA A 220 10.63 17.24 -15.52
CA ALA A 220 10.50 16.09 -14.62
C ALA A 220 10.04 14.79 -15.33
N VAL A 221 9.51 14.88 -16.56
CA VAL A 221 8.99 13.70 -17.28
C VAL A 221 10.08 12.64 -17.52
N ALA A 222 11.25 13.05 -18.00
CA ALA A 222 12.35 12.12 -18.27
C ALA A 222 12.88 11.39 -17.03
N PRO A 223 13.17 12.06 -15.88
CA PRO A 223 13.58 11.37 -14.66
C PRO A 223 12.45 10.50 -14.07
N VAL A 224 11.19 10.94 -14.12
CA VAL A 224 10.05 10.14 -13.65
C VAL A 224 9.87 8.90 -14.52
N ALA A 225 9.94 9.01 -15.85
CA ALA A 225 9.86 7.88 -16.76
C ALA A 225 11.02 6.89 -16.55
N ARG A 226 12.23 7.37 -16.24
CA ARG A 226 13.37 6.51 -15.89
C ARG A 226 13.16 5.78 -14.57
N ALA A 227 12.70 6.47 -13.53
CA ALA A 227 12.39 5.87 -12.24
C ALA A 227 11.26 4.83 -12.37
N ALA A 228 10.20 5.16 -13.12
CA ALA A 228 9.10 4.25 -13.41
C ALA A 228 9.58 3.04 -14.24
N GLY A 229 10.48 3.25 -15.21
CA GLY A 229 11.09 2.18 -16.00
C GLY A 229 12.00 1.24 -15.20
N ALA A 230 12.46 1.64 -14.01
CA ALA A 230 13.19 0.76 -13.11
C ALA A 230 12.28 -0.18 -12.29
N THR A 231 10.97 0.05 -12.31
CA THR A 231 9.99 -0.79 -11.59
C THR A 231 9.62 -2.05 -12.38
N PRO A 232 9.01 -3.08 -11.76
CA PRO A 232 8.62 -4.31 -12.45
C PRO A 232 7.76 -4.15 -13.72
N PRO A 233 6.84 -3.17 -13.83
CA PRO A 233 6.20 -2.82 -15.10
C PRO A 233 7.18 -2.56 -16.27
N GLY A 234 8.36 -2.03 -16.00
CA GLY A 234 9.40 -1.83 -17.00
C GLY A 234 9.90 -3.12 -17.64
N TRP A 235 9.84 -4.26 -16.93
CA TRP A 235 10.31 -5.56 -17.43
C TRP A 235 9.50 -6.07 -18.62
N PHE A 236 8.26 -5.61 -18.79
CA PHE A 236 7.45 -5.94 -19.96
C PHE A 236 7.98 -5.31 -21.26
N ALA A 237 8.81 -4.26 -21.17
CA ALA A 237 9.54 -3.74 -22.33
C ALA A 237 10.65 -4.70 -22.79
N ASP A 238 11.33 -5.36 -21.84
CA ASP A 238 12.33 -6.39 -22.14
C ASP A 238 11.67 -7.61 -22.81
N LEU A 239 10.45 -7.99 -22.39
CA LEU A 239 9.64 -9.02 -23.05
C LEU A 239 9.27 -8.63 -24.50
N ALA A 240 8.80 -7.39 -24.70
CA ALA A 240 8.36 -6.90 -26.01
C ALA A 240 9.50 -6.79 -27.03
N LEU A 241 10.70 -6.42 -26.57
CA LEU A 241 11.87 -6.16 -27.42
C LEU A 241 12.82 -7.35 -27.56
N LEU A 242 12.60 -8.44 -26.81
CA LEU A 242 13.44 -9.64 -26.81
C LEU A 242 13.86 -10.15 -28.21
N PRO A 243 12.99 -10.16 -29.24
CA PRO A 243 13.35 -10.71 -30.56
C PRO A 243 14.22 -9.78 -31.43
N VAL A 244 14.34 -8.50 -31.07
CA VAL A 244 14.90 -7.46 -31.95
C VAL A 244 15.96 -6.60 -31.26
N ALA A 245 16.06 -6.65 -29.93
CA ALA A 245 17.03 -5.89 -29.15
C ALA A 245 17.95 -6.84 -28.37
N PRO A 246 19.22 -7.02 -28.79
CA PRO A 246 20.18 -7.86 -28.07
C PRO A 246 20.43 -7.41 -26.63
N ALA A 247 20.22 -6.12 -26.34
CA ALA A 247 20.34 -5.55 -25.00
C ALA A 247 19.14 -5.81 -24.08
N ALA A 248 18.06 -6.43 -24.57
CA ALA A 248 16.92 -6.83 -23.76
C ALA A 248 17.32 -7.97 -22.81
N ASP A 249 16.94 -7.86 -21.54
CA ASP A 249 17.33 -8.82 -20.50
C ASP A 249 16.35 -10.02 -20.48
N PRO A 250 16.81 -11.26 -20.80
CA PRO A 250 15.95 -12.44 -20.80
C PRO A 250 15.40 -12.78 -19.41
N ALA A 251 16.12 -12.45 -18.33
CA ALA A 251 15.66 -12.70 -16.96
C ALA A 251 14.48 -11.79 -16.60
N ARG A 252 14.50 -10.54 -17.05
CA ARG A 252 13.37 -9.60 -16.89
C ARG A 252 12.17 -10.00 -17.73
N ALA A 253 12.39 -10.45 -18.96
CA ALA A 253 11.32 -11.00 -19.81
C ALA A 253 10.67 -12.24 -19.16
N GLY A 254 11.47 -13.17 -18.63
CA GLY A 254 10.98 -14.32 -17.87
C GLY A 254 10.24 -13.93 -16.59
N GLY A 255 10.76 -12.93 -15.86
CA GLY A 255 10.10 -12.35 -14.69
C GLY A 255 8.75 -11.70 -15.01
N ALA A 256 8.64 -11.01 -16.15
CA ALA A 256 7.40 -10.41 -16.64
C ALA A 256 6.34 -11.49 -16.98
N LEU A 257 6.75 -12.60 -17.62
CA LEU A 257 5.87 -13.75 -17.88
C LEU A 257 5.39 -14.41 -16.58
N ALA A 258 6.30 -14.60 -15.61
CA ALA A 258 5.98 -15.16 -14.31
C ALA A 258 5.05 -14.25 -13.49
N ALA A 259 5.26 -12.93 -13.55
CA ALA A 259 4.41 -11.94 -12.90
C ALA A 259 3.02 -11.87 -13.56
N GLY A 260 2.94 -11.93 -14.89
CA GLY A 260 1.68 -12.00 -15.64
C GLY A 260 0.86 -13.25 -15.28
N GLY A 261 1.51 -14.39 -15.04
CA GLY A 261 0.86 -15.63 -14.60
C GLY A 261 0.47 -15.68 -13.11
N LYS A 262 1.22 -15.00 -12.22
CA LYS A 262 1.01 -15.05 -10.76
C LYS A 262 0.24 -13.87 -10.17
N SER A 263 -0.02 -12.81 -10.94
CA SER A 263 -0.73 -11.61 -10.46
C SER A 263 -2.20 -11.85 -10.06
N ALA A 264 -2.74 -13.04 -10.28
CA ALA A 264 -4.07 -13.42 -9.78
C ALA A 264 -4.08 -13.88 -8.30
N THR A 265 -2.93 -14.10 -7.63
CA THR A 265 -2.91 -14.71 -6.28
C THR A 265 -1.85 -14.18 -5.31
N ALA A 266 -1.27 -12.99 -5.52
CA ALA A 266 -0.36 -12.40 -4.53
C ALA A 266 -1.13 -11.69 -3.39
N SER A 267 -1.84 -12.47 -2.56
CA SER A 267 -1.97 -12.10 -1.16
C SER A 267 -0.62 -12.40 -0.52
N PHE A 268 0.05 -11.44 0.10
CA PHE A 268 1.16 -11.74 1.02
C PHE A 268 0.59 -12.59 2.16
N PRO A 269 0.87 -13.90 2.25
CA PRO A 269 0.63 -14.60 3.49
C PRO A 269 1.92 -14.42 4.26
N LEU A 270 1.94 -13.46 5.19
CA LEU A 270 2.71 -13.71 6.40
C LEU A 270 2.16 -15.07 6.89
N ALA A 271 2.97 -16.14 6.82
CA ALA A 271 2.57 -17.51 7.14
C ALA A 271 2.30 -17.61 8.64
N LEU A 272 1.21 -16.98 9.07
CA LEU A 272 0.82 -16.86 10.46
C LEU A 272 -0.10 -18.02 10.81
N PRO A 273 0.00 -18.56 12.03
CA PRO A 273 -1.02 -19.43 12.56
C PRO A 273 -2.40 -18.77 12.41
N ARG A 274 -3.41 -19.54 11.98
CA ARG A 274 -4.79 -19.05 11.76
C ARG A 274 -5.34 -18.19 12.91
N PRO A 275 -5.11 -18.51 14.21
CA PRO A 275 -5.56 -17.68 15.32
C PRO A 275 -4.93 -16.27 15.33
N VAL A 276 -3.63 -16.17 15.07
CA VAL A 276 -2.91 -14.89 15.04
C VAL A 276 -3.40 -14.02 13.88
N ALA A 277 -3.57 -14.61 12.70
CA ALA A 277 -4.13 -13.92 11.54
C ALA A 277 -5.58 -13.43 11.80
N ALA A 278 -6.38 -14.19 12.54
CA ALA A 278 -7.73 -13.80 12.91
C ALA A 278 -7.73 -12.60 13.87
N VAL A 279 -6.82 -12.54 14.84
CA VAL A 279 -6.66 -11.39 15.75
C VAL A 279 -6.23 -10.14 14.98
N VAL A 280 -5.21 -10.24 14.12
CA VAL A 280 -4.75 -9.13 13.27
C VAL A 280 -5.89 -8.60 12.40
N ARG A 281 -6.60 -9.50 11.71
CA ARG A 281 -7.74 -9.15 10.85
C ARG A 281 -8.83 -8.46 11.65
N THR A 282 -9.14 -8.96 12.86
CA THR A 282 -10.19 -8.38 13.71
C THR A 282 -9.79 -7.00 14.21
N ALA A 283 -8.55 -6.82 14.64
CA ALA A 283 -8.00 -5.53 15.07
C ALA A 283 -8.10 -4.48 13.95
N TRP A 284 -7.66 -4.81 12.73
CA TRP A 284 -7.77 -3.93 11.58
C TRP A 284 -9.23 -3.64 11.20
N LEU A 285 -10.10 -4.65 11.19
CA LEU A 285 -11.52 -4.45 10.89
C LEU A 285 -12.20 -3.54 11.93
N ARG A 286 -11.88 -3.68 13.21
CA ARG A 286 -12.39 -2.81 14.29
C ARG A 286 -11.88 -1.38 14.16
N ALA A 287 -10.58 -1.17 13.96
CA ALA A 287 -10.02 0.16 13.72
C ALA A 287 -10.62 0.82 12.48
N ARG A 288 -10.79 0.05 11.40
CA ARG A 288 -11.42 0.53 10.17
C ARG A 288 -12.89 0.90 10.41
N ARG A 289 -13.66 0.14 11.20
CA ARG A 289 -15.09 0.40 11.48
C ARG A 289 -15.32 1.49 12.52
N GLY A 290 -14.42 1.65 13.48
CA GLY A 290 -14.47 2.65 14.55
C GLY A 290 -13.18 3.47 14.66
N PRO A 291 -12.81 4.27 13.62
CA PRO A 291 -11.53 4.96 13.59
C PRO A 291 -11.37 6.00 14.70
N ILE A 292 -12.48 6.46 15.29
CA ILE A 292 -12.46 7.39 16.43
C ILE A 292 -11.66 6.85 17.62
N ARG A 293 -11.56 5.52 17.76
CA ARG A 293 -10.74 4.87 18.79
C ARG A 293 -9.25 5.13 18.60
N LEU A 294 -8.79 5.50 17.41
CA LEU A 294 -7.39 5.81 17.12
C LEU A 294 -7.09 7.30 17.18
N LEU A 295 -8.09 8.16 17.40
CA LEU A 295 -7.88 9.62 17.43
C LEU A 295 -6.85 10.01 18.49
N TYR A 296 -6.81 9.32 19.63
CA TYR A 296 -5.86 9.65 20.69
C TYR A 296 -4.39 9.52 20.25
N VAL A 297 -4.12 8.66 19.26
CA VAL A 297 -2.78 8.46 18.69
C VAL A 297 -2.33 9.71 17.92
N THR A 298 -3.26 10.56 17.48
CA THR A 298 -2.94 11.80 16.75
C THR A 298 -2.51 12.95 17.66
N TYR A 299 -2.86 12.94 18.96
CA TYR A 299 -2.52 14.07 19.84
C TYR A 299 -1.02 14.34 19.94
N PRO A 300 -0.14 13.33 20.06
CA PRO A 300 1.29 13.59 20.12
C PRO A 300 1.92 14.06 18.80
N LEU A 301 1.17 14.14 17.67
CA LEU A 301 1.66 14.78 16.44
C LEU A 301 2.07 16.23 16.67
N VAL A 302 1.52 16.89 17.69
CA VAL A 302 1.90 18.26 18.06
C VAL A 302 3.41 18.40 18.32
N VAL A 303 4.09 17.32 18.72
CA VAL A 303 5.55 17.31 18.90
C VAL A 303 6.30 17.50 17.58
N LEU A 304 5.73 17.07 16.46
CA LEU A 304 6.31 17.27 15.13
C LEU A 304 6.00 18.67 14.56
N TYR A 305 5.03 19.39 15.13
CA TYR A 305 4.55 20.66 14.59
C TYR A 305 5.66 21.70 14.42
N PRO A 306 6.58 21.94 15.39
CA PRO A 306 7.65 22.93 15.20
C PRO A 306 8.52 22.62 13.99
N SER A 307 8.97 21.38 13.84
CA SER A 307 9.81 20.96 12.70
C SER A 307 9.06 21.00 11.37
N VAL A 308 7.76 20.68 11.36
CA VAL A 308 6.92 20.78 10.15
C VAL A 308 6.65 22.24 9.78
N ALA A 309 6.41 23.11 10.76
CA ALA A 309 6.22 24.53 10.56
C ALA A 309 7.51 25.20 10.04
N GLU A 310 8.65 24.84 10.60
CA GLU A 310 9.97 25.27 10.12
C GLU A 310 10.23 24.79 8.69
N ALA A 311 9.90 23.53 8.38
CA ALA A 311 10.02 23.01 7.03
C ALA A 311 9.17 23.78 6.02
N ALA A 312 7.94 24.11 6.40
CA ALA A 312 7.02 24.90 5.58
C ALA A 312 7.48 26.35 5.41
N ALA A 313 8.07 26.95 6.44
CA ALA A 313 8.54 28.33 6.41
C ALA A 313 9.86 28.49 5.63
N SER A 314 10.81 27.57 5.82
CA SER A 314 12.15 27.62 5.22
C SER A 314 12.23 26.98 3.83
N GLY A 315 11.26 26.13 3.47
CA GLY A 315 11.31 25.32 2.24
C GLY A 315 12.33 24.18 2.29
N THR A 316 12.96 23.92 3.44
CA THR A 316 13.97 22.88 3.63
C THR A 316 13.54 21.94 4.75
N VAL A 317 13.87 20.65 4.66
CA VAL A 317 13.51 19.68 5.71
C VAL A 317 14.54 19.76 6.85
N PRO A 318 14.15 20.12 8.09
CA PRO A 318 15.10 20.20 9.20
C PRO A 318 15.69 18.84 9.54
N THR A 319 16.98 18.79 9.87
CA THR A 319 17.70 17.56 10.25
C THR A 319 17.24 16.97 11.59
N THR A 320 16.45 17.72 12.36
CA THR A 320 15.79 17.25 13.60
C THR A 320 14.52 16.44 13.33
N LEU A 321 13.90 16.59 12.15
CA LEU A 321 12.63 15.94 11.81
C LEU A 321 12.74 14.40 11.65
N PRO A 322 13.75 13.83 10.98
CA PRO A 322 13.86 12.38 10.77
C PRO A 322 13.88 11.54 12.07
N PRO A 323 14.72 11.83 13.09
CA PRO A 323 14.71 11.06 14.33
C PRO A 323 13.41 11.25 15.13
N LEU A 324 12.75 12.41 15.05
CA LEU A 324 11.43 12.63 15.65
C LEU A 324 10.34 11.81 14.97
N ILE A 325 10.37 11.68 13.64
CA ILE A 325 9.45 10.78 12.90
C ILE A 325 9.69 9.33 13.32
N ALA A 326 10.94 8.90 13.49
CA ALA A 326 11.24 7.55 13.95
C ALA A 326 10.66 7.28 15.35
N LEU A 327 10.85 8.22 16.29
CA LEU A 327 10.35 8.11 17.67
C LEU A 327 8.82 8.15 17.72
N TYR A 328 8.18 9.11 17.03
CA TYR A 328 6.73 9.21 16.97
C TYR A 328 6.11 8.02 16.23
N GLY A 329 6.70 7.56 15.13
CA GLY A 329 6.28 6.38 14.41
C GLY A 329 6.31 5.12 15.29
N ALA A 330 7.35 4.97 16.11
CA ALA A 330 7.39 3.92 17.12
C ALA A 330 6.28 4.03 18.16
N TRP A 331 6.06 5.25 18.65
CA TRP A 331 5.03 5.56 19.63
C TRP A 331 3.62 5.24 19.11
N THR A 332 3.32 5.61 17.86
CA THR A 332 2.03 5.30 17.26
C THR A 332 1.84 3.82 16.98
N THR A 333 2.91 3.12 16.60
CA THR A 333 2.89 1.69 16.28
C THR A 333 2.47 0.85 17.49
N GLY A 334 3.03 1.14 18.67
CA GLY A 334 2.66 0.46 19.90
C GLY A 334 1.28 0.88 20.41
N ALA A 335 1.00 2.19 20.38
CA ALA A 335 -0.27 2.74 20.83
C ALA A 335 -1.48 2.11 20.09
N ALA A 336 -1.44 2.09 18.76
CA ALA A 336 -2.61 1.87 17.91
C ALA A 336 -3.40 0.58 18.19
N PHE A 337 -2.73 -0.53 18.52
CA PHE A 337 -3.39 -1.84 18.67
C PHE A 337 -2.98 -2.63 19.92
N SER A 338 -1.88 -2.25 20.57
CA SER A 338 -1.34 -3.00 21.70
C SER A 338 -1.52 -2.30 23.04
N LEU A 339 -1.91 -1.02 23.10
CA LEU A 339 -1.93 -0.26 24.36
C LEU A 339 -3.12 -0.55 25.28
N ASN A 340 -4.15 -1.24 24.80
CA ASN A 340 -5.26 -1.68 25.66
C ASN A 340 -5.75 -3.08 25.25
N PRO A 341 -4.90 -4.12 25.39
CA PRO A 341 -5.15 -5.43 24.80
C PRO A 341 -6.42 -6.08 25.33
N ILE A 342 -6.69 -5.95 26.63
CA ILE A 342 -7.88 -6.53 27.29
C ILE A 342 -9.09 -5.60 27.11
N GLY A 343 -8.92 -4.29 27.33
CA GLY A 343 -9.97 -3.29 27.22
C GLY A 343 -10.63 -3.19 25.86
N ASP A 344 -9.86 -3.36 24.78
CA ASP A 344 -10.37 -3.27 23.42
C ASP A 344 -11.27 -4.45 23.02
N GLU A 345 -11.28 -5.55 23.78
CA GLU A 345 -12.27 -6.63 23.60
C GLU A 345 -13.64 -6.24 24.14
N GLY A 346 -13.71 -5.46 25.22
CA GLY A 346 -14.97 -5.00 25.80
C GLY A 346 -15.97 -6.15 26.00
N PRO A 347 -17.21 -6.07 25.48
CA PRO A 347 -18.23 -7.10 25.68
C PRO A 347 -17.89 -8.49 25.11
N VAL A 348 -16.94 -8.60 24.17
CA VAL A 348 -16.57 -9.90 23.58
C VAL A 348 -15.37 -10.55 24.27
N LEU A 349 -14.89 -9.96 25.38
CA LEU A 349 -13.79 -10.52 26.15
C LEU A 349 -14.06 -11.96 26.62
N PRO A 350 -15.25 -12.33 27.16
CA PRO A 350 -15.53 -13.71 27.56
C PRO A 350 -15.39 -14.73 26.42
N ALA A 351 -15.86 -14.36 25.22
CA ALA A 351 -15.72 -15.19 24.02
C ALA A 351 -14.26 -15.30 23.55
N THR A 352 -13.45 -14.27 23.80
CA THR A 352 -12.02 -14.25 23.43
C THR A 352 -11.19 -15.09 24.40
N LEU A 353 -11.52 -15.09 25.69
CA LEU A 353 -10.87 -15.90 26.73
C LEU A 353 -11.21 -17.41 26.61
N THR A 354 -12.38 -17.74 26.06
CA THR A 354 -12.84 -19.12 25.85
C THR A 354 -12.49 -19.68 24.46
N ALA A 355 -12.01 -18.83 23.55
CA ALA A 355 -11.56 -19.25 22.23
C ALA A 355 -10.24 -20.04 22.30
N PRO A 356 -9.93 -20.90 21.31
CA PRO A 356 -8.68 -21.67 21.27
C PRO A 356 -7.48 -20.79 20.84
N VAL A 357 -7.27 -19.66 21.52
CA VAL A 357 -6.15 -18.74 21.30
C VAL A 357 -5.43 -18.51 22.63
N GLY A 358 -4.20 -19.01 22.76
CA GLY A 358 -3.37 -18.72 23.94
C GLY A 358 -2.89 -17.27 23.93
N GLY A 359 -2.43 -16.76 25.08
CA GLY A 359 -1.98 -15.39 25.26
C GLY A 359 -0.89 -14.97 24.28
N ARG A 360 0.05 -15.87 23.94
CA ARG A 360 1.06 -15.60 22.89
C ARG A 360 0.44 -15.29 21.53
N GLY A 361 -0.62 -16.01 21.16
CA GLY A 361 -1.31 -15.82 19.89
C GLY A 361 -2.16 -14.55 19.89
N PHE A 362 -2.83 -14.25 21.00
CA PHE A 362 -3.66 -13.07 21.15
C PHE A 362 -2.82 -11.79 21.21
N VAL A 363 -1.91 -11.68 22.19
CA VAL A 363 -1.03 -10.52 22.36
C VAL A 363 -0.10 -10.37 21.15
N GLY A 364 0.43 -11.49 20.62
CA GLY A 364 1.25 -11.49 19.41
C GLY A 364 0.49 -10.97 18.20
N GLY A 365 -0.78 -11.34 18.04
CA GLY A 365 -1.65 -10.82 16.98
C GLY A 365 -1.91 -9.31 17.10
N ARG A 366 -2.11 -8.78 18.33
CA ARG A 366 -2.24 -7.34 18.57
C ARG A 366 -0.96 -6.58 18.23
N CYS A 367 0.19 -7.06 18.70
CA CYS A 367 1.49 -6.47 18.40
C CYS A 367 1.77 -6.49 16.90
N LEU A 368 1.48 -7.61 16.22
CA LEU A 368 1.66 -7.73 14.78
C LEU A 368 0.72 -6.81 14.00
N ALA A 369 -0.51 -6.59 14.47
CA ALA A 369 -1.46 -5.68 13.83
C ALA A 369 -0.92 -4.23 13.77
N GLY A 370 -0.22 -3.80 14.83
CA GLY A 370 0.50 -2.52 14.86
C GLY A 370 1.77 -2.56 14.02
N ALA A 371 2.68 -3.50 14.30
CA ALA A 371 4.00 -3.56 13.67
C ALA A 371 3.94 -3.70 12.14
N ALA A 372 2.99 -4.49 11.61
CA ALA A 372 2.86 -4.73 10.18
C ALA A 372 2.53 -3.47 9.36
N LEU A 373 1.92 -2.46 9.98
CA LEU A 373 1.65 -1.16 9.35
C LEU A 373 2.67 -0.11 9.81
N GLY A 374 2.96 -0.08 11.10
CA GLY A 374 3.74 0.95 11.75
C GLY A 374 5.23 0.91 11.42
N VAL A 375 5.86 -0.27 11.38
CA VAL A 375 7.28 -0.42 11.03
C VAL A 375 7.56 0.08 9.61
N PRO A 376 6.89 -0.42 8.54
CA PRO A 376 7.18 0.04 7.19
C PRO A 376 6.84 1.52 6.99
N ALA A 377 5.73 2.01 7.56
CA ALA A 377 5.38 3.43 7.46
C ALA A 377 6.41 4.32 8.16
N THR A 378 6.86 3.94 9.35
CA THR A 378 7.88 4.69 10.12
C THR A 378 9.21 4.69 9.39
N ALA A 379 9.66 3.54 8.90
CA ALA A 379 10.91 3.44 8.13
C ALA A 379 10.87 4.30 6.86
N LEU A 380 9.79 4.21 6.08
CA LEU A 380 9.63 5.00 4.86
C LEU A 380 9.62 6.51 5.13
N LEU A 381 8.86 6.95 6.14
CA LEU A 381 8.76 8.38 6.46
C LEU A 381 10.05 8.93 7.08
N ALA A 382 10.66 8.19 8.01
CA ALA A 382 11.87 8.64 8.70
C ALA A 382 13.08 8.66 7.76
N VAL A 383 13.27 7.61 6.95
CA VAL A 383 14.35 7.56 5.96
C VAL A 383 14.12 8.56 4.83
N GLY A 384 12.87 8.69 4.36
CA GLY A 384 12.51 9.71 3.37
C GLY A 384 12.81 11.12 3.86
N ALA A 385 12.48 11.44 5.11
CA ALA A 385 12.83 12.71 5.73
C ALA A 385 14.35 12.88 5.89
N ALA A 386 15.09 11.82 6.27
CA ALA A 386 16.54 11.87 6.41
C ALA A 386 17.21 12.25 5.08
N VAL A 387 16.82 11.57 3.99
CA VAL A 387 17.30 11.86 2.64
C VAL A 387 16.92 13.28 2.22
N ALA A 388 15.68 13.70 2.45
CA ALA A 388 15.22 15.04 2.09
C ALA A 388 15.90 16.16 2.88
N SER A 389 16.31 15.89 4.12
CA SER A 389 17.05 16.85 4.97
C SER A 389 18.54 16.93 4.66
N GLY A 390 19.07 16.06 3.78
CA GLY A 390 20.49 15.95 3.52
C GLY A 390 21.29 15.43 4.72
N LEU A 391 20.66 14.62 5.58
CA LEU A 391 21.31 14.04 6.75
C LEU A 391 22.48 13.17 6.32
N ASP A 392 23.62 13.28 7.02
CA ASP A 392 24.81 12.49 6.68
C ASP A 392 24.53 10.97 6.75
N PRO A 393 25.35 10.13 6.08
CA PRO A 393 25.12 8.69 6.02
C PRO A 393 25.04 8.02 7.39
N VAL A 394 25.81 8.50 8.37
CA VAL A 394 25.88 7.95 9.72
C VAL A 394 24.58 8.23 10.49
N GLY A 395 24.06 9.46 10.40
CA GLY A 395 22.76 9.86 10.95
C GLY A 395 21.60 9.15 10.26
N THR A 396 21.68 8.98 8.93
CA THR A 396 20.66 8.26 8.15
C THR A 396 20.59 6.78 8.56
N ALA A 397 21.74 6.13 8.79
CA ALA A 397 21.80 4.77 9.31
C ALA A 397 21.20 4.65 10.73
N ALA A 398 21.48 5.64 11.60
CA ALA A 398 20.91 5.70 12.94
C ALA A 398 19.37 5.79 12.91
N VAL A 399 18.85 6.69 12.08
CA VAL A 399 17.40 6.90 11.89
C VAL A 399 16.76 5.65 11.30
N ALA A 400 17.38 5.03 10.30
CA ALA A 400 16.87 3.79 9.70
C ALA A 400 16.79 2.64 10.72
N ALA A 401 17.83 2.45 11.52
CA ALA A 401 17.85 1.42 12.56
C ALA A 401 16.78 1.70 13.64
N GLY A 402 16.69 2.94 14.12
CA GLY A 402 15.67 3.37 15.08
C GLY A 402 14.25 3.20 14.55
N ALA A 403 14.00 3.56 13.29
CA ALA A 403 12.70 3.47 12.63
C ALA A 403 12.21 2.04 12.39
N VAL A 404 13.07 1.02 12.58
CA VAL A 404 12.70 -0.39 12.52
C VAL A 404 12.64 -1.01 13.92
N ALA A 405 13.67 -0.81 14.73
CA ALA A 405 13.81 -1.44 16.04
C ALA A 405 12.80 -0.90 17.06
N LEU A 406 12.65 0.44 17.13
CA LEU A 406 11.78 1.07 18.13
C LEU A 406 10.30 0.73 17.92
N PRO A 407 9.71 0.81 16.71
CA PRO A 407 8.30 0.47 16.53
C PRO A 407 7.98 -0.99 16.82
N ALA A 408 8.89 -1.91 16.48
CA ALA A 408 8.72 -3.33 16.81
C ALA A 408 8.68 -3.55 18.33
N ALA A 409 9.66 -3.00 19.05
CA ALA A 409 9.75 -3.08 20.51
C ALA A 409 8.57 -2.39 21.22
N ALA A 410 8.14 -1.24 20.70
CA ALA A 410 7.07 -0.43 21.27
C ALA A 410 5.74 -1.19 21.40
N THR A 411 5.46 -2.15 20.52
CA THR A 411 4.24 -2.97 20.61
C THR A 411 4.19 -3.82 21.87
N GLY A 412 5.32 -4.38 22.29
CA GLY A 412 5.44 -5.16 23.53
C GLY A 412 5.36 -4.27 24.78
N VAL A 413 5.97 -3.09 24.76
CA VAL A 413 5.89 -2.11 25.87
C VAL A 413 4.44 -1.66 26.07
N ALA A 414 3.76 -1.31 24.97
CA ALA A 414 2.35 -0.92 24.98
C ALA A 414 1.45 -2.03 25.51
N ALA A 415 1.66 -3.29 25.05
CA ALA A 415 0.94 -4.46 25.56
C ALA A 415 1.09 -4.59 27.08
N GLY A 416 2.32 -4.50 27.59
CA GLY A 416 2.60 -4.58 29.02
C GLY A 416 1.91 -3.46 29.81
N ALA A 417 2.15 -2.21 29.44
CA ALA A 417 1.58 -1.04 30.12
C ALA A 417 0.04 -1.06 30.09
N GLY A 418 -0.54 -1.45 28.95
CA GLY A 418 -1.99 -1.60 28.77
C GLY A 418 -2.60 -2.71 29.61
N THR A 419 -1.90 -3.84 29.77
CA THR A 419 -2.35 -4.91 30.68
C THR A 419 -2.19 -4.57 32.15
N LEU A 420 -1.25 -3.69 32.50
CA LEU A 420 -1.03 -3.27 33.89
C LEU A 420 -2.13 -2.31 34.37
N PHE A 421 -2.63 -1.46 33.47
CA PHE A 421 -3.73 -0.54 33.75
C PHE A 421 -4.86 -0.71 32.72
N PRO A 422 -5.55 -1.87 32.72
CA PRO A 422 -6.59 -2.16 31.75
C PRO A 422 -7.78 -1.22 31.96
N ARG A 423 -8.31 -0.67 30.86
CA ARG A 423 -9.52 0.17 30.91
C ARG A 423 -10.61 -0.47 30.04
N MET A 424 -11.68 -0.92 30.69
CA MET A 424 -12.80 -1.60 30.03
C MET A 424 -13.97 -0.65 29.73
N GLU A 425 -14.10 0.44 30.50
CA GLU A 425 -15.24 1.34 30.43
C GLU A 425 -15.11 2.32 29.24
N PRO A 426 -16.18 2.49 28.45
CA PRO A 426 -16.21 3.47 27.37
C PRO A 426 -16.26 4.89 27.93
N THR A 427 -15.55 5.80 27.27
CA THR A 427 -15.60 7.24 27.55
C THR A 427 -16.22 8.00 26.38
N ARG A 428 -17.01 9.04 26.69
CA ARG A 428 -17.52 9.98 25.67
C ARG A 428 -16.38 10.83 25.13
N ILE A 429 -16.08 10.71 23.84
CA ILE A 429 -15.00 11.46 23.17
C ILE A 429 -15.56 12.73 22.49
N THR A 430 -16.71 12.62 21.83
CA THR A 430 -17.41 13.73 21.15
C THR A 430 -18.93 13.57 21.31
N ARG A 431 -19.71 14.64 21.09
CA ARG A 431 -21.19 14.64 21.23
C ARG A 431 -21.82 13.44 20.49
N GLY A 432 -22.20 12.40 21.24
CA GLY A 432 -22.86 11.19 20.74
C GLY A 432 -21.95 10.00 20.35
N ARG A 433 -20.63 10.03 20.61
CA ARG A 433 -19.73 8.88 20.35
C ARG A 433 -18.88 8.50 21.54
N GLU A 434 -18.97 7.22 21.88
CA GLU A 434 -18.21 6.58 22.95
C GLU A 434 -17.14 5.66 22.39
N ALA A 435 -15.98 5.66 23.04
CA ALA A 435 -14.90 4.75 22.74
C ALA A 435 -14.13 4.46 24.02
N VAL A 436 -13.68 3.21 24.14
CA VAL A 436 -12.75 2.78 25.17
C VAL A 436 -11.40 3.35 24.79
N VAL A 437 -10.94 4.38 25.49
CA VAL A 437 -9.59 4.93 25.35
C VAL A 437 -8.66 4.25 26.35
N PRO A 438 -7.35 4.17 26.08
CA PRO A 438 -6.40 3.65 27.05
C PRO A 438 -6.45 4.41 28.38
N SER A 439 -6.04 3.75 29.47
CA SER A 439 -5.82 4.42 30.75
C SER A 439 -4.75 5.52 30.60
N LEU A 440 -4.95 6.67 31.26
CA LEU A 440 -3.94 7.74 31.28
C LEU A 440 -2.63 7.23 31.90
N PHE A 441 -2.70 6.33 32.88
CA PHE A 441 -1.53 5.69 33.48
C PHE A 441 -0.83 4.73 32.52
N ALA A 442 -1.57 3.90 31.76
CA ALA A 442 -1.00 3.05 30.71
C ALA A 442 -0.29 3.90 29.64
N PHE A 443 -0.96 4.98 29.20
CA PHE A 443 -0.43 5.93 28.23
C PHE A 443 0.86 6.61 28.72
N ALA A 444 0.87 7.10 29.97
CA ALA A 444 2.02 7.76 30.57
C ALA A 444 3.20 6.78 30.75
N LEU A 445 2.96 5.59 31.29
CA LEU A 445 3.99 4.57 31.47
C LEU A 445 4.59 4.14 30.13
N TYR A 446 3.74 3.85 29.14
CA TYR A 446 4.17 3.51 27.79
C TYR A 446 5.04 4.61 27.18
N SER A 447 4.58 5.87 27.26
CA SER A 447 5.28 7.01 26.68
C SER A 447 6.62 7.25 27.36
N LEU A 448 6.69 7.14 28.69
CA LEU A 448 7.92 7.30 29.45
C LEU A 448 8.94 6.21 29.10
N VAL A 449 8.54 4.95 29.13
CA VAL A 449 9.44 3.82 28.84
C VAL A 449 9.96 3.93 27.41
N LEU A 450 9.10 4.26 26.44
CA LEU A 450 9.52 4.40 25.05
C LEU A 450 10.42 5.63 24.84
N ALA A 451 10.14 6.76 25.50
CA ALA A 451 10.99 7.95 25.42
C ALA A 451 12.38 7.68 25.99
N VAL A 452 12.48 7.04 27.16
CA VAL A 452 13.76 6.68 27.78
C VAL A 452 14.52 5.67 26.93
N ALA A 453 13.85 4.62 26.44
CA ALA A 453 14.49 3.60 25.60
C ALA A 453 14.91 4.14 24.22
N GLY A 454 14.15 5.06 23.64
CA GLY A 454 14.43 5.69 22.35
C GLY A 454 15.37 6.88 22.39
N ALA A 455 15.63 7.45 23.57
CA ALA A 455 16.47 8.63 23.74
C ALA A 455 17.89 8.46 23.17
N PRO A 456 18.62 7.34 23.40
CA PRO A 456 19.97 7.18 22.86
C PRO A 456 20.04 7.25 21.34
N ALA A 457 19.21 6.49 20.61
CA ALA A 457 19.16 6.53 19.16
C ALA A 457 18.67 7.89 18.61
N THR A 458 17.71 8.53 19.30
CA THR A 458 17.20 9.86 18.91
C THR A 458 18.28 10.94 19.07
N ALA A 459 19.03 10.88 20.17
CA ALA A 459 20.13 11.79 20.48
C ALA A 459 21.24 11.69 19.43
N VAL A 460 21.72 10.49 19.12
CA VAL A 460 22.78 10.30 18.12
C VAL A 460 22.28 10.44 16.68
N GLY A 461 20.97 10.34 16.44
CA GLY A 461 20.33 10.64 15.15
C GLY A 461 20.12 12.14 14.90
N THR A 462 20.27 12.99 15.93
CA THR A 462 20.12 14.44 15.84
C THR A 462 21.50 15.09 15.79
N PRO A 463 21.90 15.78 14.69
CA PRO A 463 23.29 16.23 14.51
C PRO A 463 23.86 17.06 15.67
N ALA A 464 23.12 18.09 16.11
CA ALA A 464 23.55 18.98 17.19
C ALA A 464 23.74 18.21 18.53
N VAL A 465 22.88 17.24 18.82
CA VAL A 465 22.99 16.44 20.05
C VAL A 465 24.10 15.40 19.92
N ARG A 466 24.28 14.81 18.73
CA ARG A 466 25.36 13.87 18.45
C ARG A 466 26.73 14.51 18.65
N GLU A 467 26.92 15.77 18.24
CA GLU A 467 28.17 16.51 18.46
C GLU A 467 28.49 16.66 19.95
N VAL A 468 27.50 16.96 20.77
CA VAL A 468 27.64 17.01 22.24
C VAL A 468 28.02 15.64 22.80
N VAL A 469 27.39 14.56 22.34
CA VAL A 469 27.72 13.18 22.77
C VAL A 469 29.15 12.81 22.36
N VAL A 470 29.55 13.11 21.14
CA VAL A 470 30.92 12.87 20.63
C VAL A 470 31.95 13.61 21.48
N ALA A 471 31.70 14.89 21.78
CA ALA A 471 32.59 15.70 22.62
C ALA A 471 32.66 15.20 24.06
N ALA A 472 31.51 14.85 24.66
CA ALA A 472 31.44 14.40 26.05
C ALA A 472 32.16 13.07 26.31
N PHE A 473 32.13 12.15 25.34
CA PHE A 473 32.71 10.81 25.49
C PHE A 473 34.06 10.63 24.75
N GLY A 474 34.51 11.63 23.99
CA GLY A 474 35.76 11.55 23.23
C GLY A 474 35.80 10.43 22.19
N VAL A 475 34.65 10.09 21.59
CA VAL A 475 34.51 8.99 20.61
C VAL A 475 34.14 9.52 19.23
N GLY A 476 34.59 8.84 18.16
CA GLY A 476 34.18 9.20 16.79
C GLY A 476 32.66 9.06 16.55
N PRO A 477 32.10 9.79 15.56
CA PRO A 477 30.66 9.84 15.31
C PRO A 477 30.04 8.48 14.98
N GLU A 478 30.79 7.61 14.30
CA GLU A 478 30.37 6.23 14.00
C GLU A 478 30.19 5.40 15.27
N ARG A 479 31.12 5.50 16.22
CA ARG A 479 31.06 4.78 17.50
C ARG A 479 29.95 5.32 18.39
N ALA A 480 29.74 6.64 18.40
CA ALA A 480 28.62 7.25 19.11
C ALA A 480 27.28 6.72 18.58
N VAL A 481 27.09 6.69 17.25
CA VAL A 481 25.87 6.16 16.64
C VAL A 481 25.69 4.66 16.92
N ALA A 482 26.73 3.86 16.75
CA ALA A 482 26.67 2.43 17.04
C ALA A 482 26.27 2.17 18.50
N ALA A 483 26.87 2.89 19.44
CA ALA A 483 26.53 2.79 20.86
C ALA A 483 25.10 3.23 21.16
N GLY A 484 24.64 4.36 20.60
CA GLY A 484 23.27 4.85 20.79
C GLY A 484 22.21 3.91 20.22
N VAL A 485 22.42 3.40 19.01
CA VAL A 485 21.53 2.41 18.39
C VAL A 485 21.52 1.10 19.16
N ALA A 486 22.69 0.61 19.60
CA ALA A 486 22.78 -0.60 20.41
C ALA A 486 22.08 -0.44 21.77
N ALA A 487 22.32 0.67 22.47
CA ALA A 487 21.67 1.00 23.73
C ALA A 487 20.13 1.05 23.57
N THR A 488 19.64 1.74 22.55
CA THR A 488 18.19 1.78 22.26
C THR A 488 17.63 0.41 21.92
N THR A 489 18.32 -0.37 21.10
CA THR A 489 17.86 -1.72 20.72
C THR A 489 17.77 -2.63 21.94
N LEU A 490 18.76 -2.56 22.84
CA LEU A 490 18.76 -3.30 24.09
C LEU A 490 17.67 -2.84 25.05
N LEU A 491 17.57 -1.54 25.32
CA LEU A 491 16.57 -0.98 26.24
C LEU A 491 15.14 -1.22 25.74
N ALA A 492 14.86 -0.88 24.48
CA ALA A 492 13.54 -1.06 23.90
C ALA A 492 13.20 -2.54 23.72
N GLY A 493 14.15 -3.35 23.25
CA GLY A 493 13.97 -4.79 23.07
C GLY A 493 13.70 -5.51 24.38
N THR A 494 14.45 -5.20 25.44
CA THR A 494 14.22 -5.79 26.77
C THR A 494 12.91 -5.35 27.39
N ALA A 495 12.60 -4.05 27.37
CA ALA A 495 11.32 -3.52 27.85
C ALA A 495 10.13 -4.10 27.06
N GLY A 496 10.24 -4.17 25.74
CA GLY A 496 9.23 -4.74 24.86
C GLY A 496 9.02 -6.23 25.11
N ALA A 497 10.10 -7.01 25.26
CA ALA A 497 10.01 -8.43 25.57
C ALA A 497 9.43 -8.68 26.98
N ALA A 498 9.80 -7.87 27.97
CA ALA A 498 9.25 -7.95 29.31
C ALA A 498 7.76 -7.61 29.32
N GLY A 499 7.36 -6.51 28.69
CA GLY A 499 5.97 -6.09 28.55
C GLY A 499 5.12 -7.12 27.81
N PHE A 500 5.63 -7.69 26.73
CA PHE A 500 4.97 -8.77 25.99
C PHE A 500 4.77 -10.02 26.86
N ARG A 501 5.82 -10.48 27.55
CA ARG A 501 5.74 -11.67 28.42
C ARG A 501 4.76 -11.45 29.57
N TYR A 502 4.75 -10.24 30.16
CA TYR A 502 3.79 -9.87 31.20
C TYR A 502 2.37 -9.92 30.64
N ALA A 503 2.10 -9.27 29.51
CA ALA A 503 0.77 -9.25 28.90
C ALA A 503 0.25 -10.65 28.54
N VAL A 504 1.12 -11.53 28.03
CA VAL A 504 0.79 -12.93 27.74
C VAL A 504 0.37 -13.67 29.01
N ARG A 505 1.19 -13.59 30.08
CA ARG A 505 0.90 -14.25 31.36
C ARG A 505 -0.39 -13.72 32.00
N SER A 506 -0.60 -12.41 31.91
CA SER A 506 -1.82 -11.76 32.43
C SER A 506 -3.06 -12.20 31.67
N PHE A 507 -2.97 -12.37 30.35
CA PHE A 507 -4.07 -12.91 29.54
C PHE A 507 -4.37 -14.37 29.88
N ASP A 508 -3.34 -15.22 29.98
CA ASP A 508 -3.49 -16.66 30.27
C ASP A 508 -4.04 -16.92 31.69
N ARG A 509 -3.87 -15.97 32.62
CA ARG A 509 -4.36 -16.04 34.01
C ARG A 509 -5.60 -15.17 34.26
N TYR A 510 -6.21 -14.63 33.21
CA TYR A 510 -7.34 -13.73 33.36
C TYR A 510 -8.60 -14.52 33.72
N TYR A 511 -9.17 -14.25 34.90
CA TYR A 511 -10.43 -14.81 35.36
C TYR A 511 -11.46 -13.68 35.48
N LEU A 512 -12.70 -13.94 35.05
CA LEU A 512 -13.82 -12.99 35.06
C LEU A 512 -14.45 -12.85 36.44
#